data_AF-A0A1V5MDJ5-F1
#
_entry.id   AF-A0A1V5MDJ5-F1
#
_cell.length_a   1.000
_cell.length_b   1.000
_cell.length_c   1.000
_cell.angle_alpha   90.00
_cell.angle_beta   90.00
_cell.angle_gamma   90.00
#
_symmetry.space_group_name_H-M   'P 1'
#
loop_
_entity.id
_entity.type
_entity.pdbx_description
1 polymer ?
#
loop_
_entity_poly.entity_id
_entity_poly.type
_entity_poly.pdbx_seq_one_letter_code
_entity_poly.pdbx_strand_id
1 'polypeptide(L)'
;METGEIRHALRFTCTRTRRAYVFPARHFASRLTDPGLPPMGMRVRLKKNYDTSGFPAAARIILEALKKYGMILADNGGDWFITGAPDPRWNDEELATLKRVKGSDLEVVKMAEIILK
;
A
#
# COMPACT_ATOMS: atom_id res chain seq x y z
N MET A 1 -15.51 -21.56 -1.91
CA MET A 1 -15.70 -20.32 -1.12
C MET A 1 -14.34 -19.70 -0.92
N GLU A 2 -14.08 -18.52 -1.51
CA GLU A 2 -12.83 -17.78 -1.25
C GLU A 2 -12.81 -17.35 0.23
N THR A 3 -11.65 -17.45 0.86
CA THR A 3 -11.47 -17.51 2.33
C THR A 3 -11.68 -16.19 3.08
N GLY A 4 -12.30 -15.17 2.48
CA GLY A 4 -12.46 -13.85 3.10
C GLY A 4 -11.13 -13.23 3.57
N GLU A 5 -10.00 -13.65 2.99
CA GLU A 5 -8.65 -13.21 3.35
C GLU A 5 -7.86 -12.90 2.08
N ILE A 6 -7.18 -11.75 2.08
CA ILE A 6 -6.19 -11.42 1.06
C ILE A 6 -4.82 -11.91 1.55
N ARG A 7 -4.20 -12.82 0.80
CA ARG A 7 -2.96 -13.54 1.21
C ARG A 7 -1.68 -13.02 0.54
N HIS A 8 -1.69 -11.77 0.11
CA HIS A 8 -0.54 -11.14 -0.56
C HIS A 8 -0.47 -9.65 -0.22
N ALA A 9 0.67 -9.04 -0.54
CA ALA A 9 0.83 -7.59 -0.43
C ALA A 9 -0.03 -6.88 -1.48
N LEU A 10 -0.63 -5.75 -1.11
CA LEU A 10 -1.39 -4.90 -2.03
C LEU A 10 -0.45 -3.97 -2.82
N ARG A 11 -0.96 -3.34 -3.87
CA ARG A 11 -0.25 -2.23 -4.52
C ARG A 11 -0.82 -0.88 -4.06
N PHE A 12 0.01 0.15 -4.09
CA PHE A 12 -0.44 1.52 -3.92
C PHE A 12 0.33 2.51 -4.81
N THR A 13 -0.13 3.76 -4.82
CA THR A 13 0.51 4.88 -5.53
C THR A 13 0.90 6.03 -4.61
N CYS A 14 1.86 6.84 -5.07
CA CYS A 14 2.26 8.10 -4.46
C CYS A 14 2.35 9.19 -5.53
N THR A 15 2.07 10.43 -5.15
CA THR A 15 2.09 11.56 -6.10
C THR A 15 3.51 11.84 -6.60
N ARG A 16 4.50 11.76 -5.69
CA ARG A 16 5.92 12.02 -6.00
C ARG A 16 6.78 10.86 -5.55
N THR A 17 7.63 10.39 -6.44
CA THR A 17 8.53 9.26 -6.22
C THR A 17 9.93 9.59 -6.68
N ARG A 18 10.92 8.84 -6.21
CA ARG A 18 12.32 8.99 -6.57
C ARG A 18 12.63 8.25 -7.86
N ARG A 19 13.61 8.74 -8.62
CA ARG A 19 14.30 8.02 -9.70
C ARG A 19 15.20 6.93 -9.12
N ALA A 20 14.57 5.98 -8.45
CA ALA A 20 15.21 4.88 -7.74
C ALA A 20 14.17 3.78 -7.52
N TYR A 21 14.64 2.57 -7.29
CA TYR A 21 13.78 1.43 -7.00
C TYR A 21 14.45 0.44 -6.04
N VAL A 22 13.63 -0.38 -5.40
CA VAL A 22 14.06 -1.50 -4.54
C VAL A 22 13.49 -2.79 -5.12
N PHE A 23 14.28 -3.85 -5.16
CA PHE A 23 13.77 -5.16 -5.60
C PHE A 23 12.54 -5.60 -4.77
N PRO A 24 11.51 -6.20 -5.40
CA PRO A 24 11.50 -6.74 -6.76
C PRO A 24 11.17 -5.73 -7.88
N ALA A 25 10.93 -4.45 -7.58
CA ALA A 25 10.72 -3.45 -8.63
C ALA A 25 11.97 -3.33 -9.50
N ARG A 26 11.77 -3.03 -10.78
CA ARG A 26 12.84 -2.86 -11.78
C ARG A 26 12.70 -1.57 -12.59
N HIS A 27 11.73 -0.72 -12.24
CA HIS A 27 11.41 0.52 -12.92
C HIS A 27 11.30 1.68 -11.93
N PHE A 28 11.32 2.90 -12.46
CA PHE A 28 10.96 4.13 -11.78
C PHE A 28 10.01 4.92 -12.68
N ALA A 29 9.16 5.77 -12.09
CA ALA A 29 8.21 6.61 -12.82
C ALA A 29 8.47 8.11 -12.62
N SER A 30 9.71 8.48 -12.29
CA SER A 30 10.05 9.86 -11.92
C SER A 30 11.42 10.26 -12.45
N ARG A 31 11.60 11.58 -12.63
CA ARG A 31 12.89 12.23 -12.92
C ARG A 31 13.56 12.82 -11.67
N LEU A 32 12.87 12.83 -10.53
CA LEU A 32 13.33 13.47 -9.29
C LEU A 32 14.34 12.58 -8.55
N THR A 33 15.43 13.15 -8.05
CA THR A 33 16.51 12.42 -7.37
C THR A 33 16.53 12.61 -5.86
N ASP A 34 15.65 13.45 -5.32
CA ASP A 34 15.53 13.80 -3.90
C ASP A 34 15.47 12.54 -3.01
N PRO A 35 16.40 12.38 -2.04
CA PRO A 35 16.43 11.22 -1.15
C PRO A 35 15.24 11.15 -0.18
N GLY A 36 14.49 12.23 0.01
CA GLY A 36 13.25 12.25 0.79
C GLY A 36 12.04 11.65 0.07
N LEU A 37 12.15 11.35 -1.24
CA LEU A 37 11.08 10.74 -2.01
C LEU A 37 11.15 9.21 -1.98
N PRO A 38 9.99 8.52 -1.96
CA PRO A 38 9.97 7.06 -1.90
C PRO A 38 10.43 6.44 -3.24
N PRO A 39 11.29 5.41 -3.20
CA PRO A 39 11.64 4.64 -4.40
C PRO A 39 10.52 3.66 -4.78
N MET A 40 10.41 3.32 -6.06
CA MET A 40 9.51 2.23 -6.49
C MET A 40 9.87 0.92 -5.79
N GLY A 41 8.88 0.08 -5.51
CA GLY A 41 9.09 -1.15 -4.76
C GLY A 41 9.23 -0.95 -3.24
N MET A 42 9.21 0.30 -2.74
CA MET A 42 9.11 0.57 -1.30
C MET A 42 7.93 -0.19 -0.70
N ARG A 43 8.20 -0.91 0.39
CA ARG A 43 7.19 -1.66 1.13
C ARG A 43 6.80 -0.90 2.38
N VAL A 44 5.49 -0.78 2.59
CA VAL A 44 4.91 -0.26 3.83
C VAL A 44 3.88 -1.25 4.36
N ARG A 45 3.56 -1.16 5.63
CA ARG A 45 2.46 -1.94 6.24
C ARG A 45 1.71 -1.11 7.25
N LEU A 46 0.48 -1.51 7.53
CA LEU A 46 -0.30 -0.94 8.63
C LEU A 46 0.34 -1.33 9.97
N LYS A 47 0.47 -0.38 10.88
CA LYS A 47 1.03 -0.65 12.21
C LYS A 47 0.22 -1.75 12.89
N LYS A 48 0.93 -2.68 13.54
CA LYS A 48 0.33 -3.86 14.19
C LYS A 48 -0.73 -3.49 15.24
N ASN A 49 -0.53 -2.37 15.94
CA ASN A 49 -1.42 -1.87 16.99
C ASN A 49 -2.55 -0.95 16.49
N TYR A 50 -2.70 -0.76 15.18
CA TYR A 50 -3.81 0.01 14.64
C TYR A 50 -5.14 -0.73 14.89
N ASP A 51 -6.08 -0.06 15.56
CA ASP A 51 -7.38 -0.64 15.90
C ASP A 51 -8.29 -0.70 14.66
N THR A 52 -8.68 -1.92 14.30
CA THR A 52 -9.53 -2.22 13.15
C THR A 52 -10.97 -2.57 13.56
N SER A 53 -11.28 -2.60 14.86
CA SER A 53 -12.58 -3.03 15.39
C SER A 53 -13.74 -2.19 14.88
N GLY A 54 -13.54 -0.88 14.74
CA GLY A 54 -14.53 0.08 14.24
C GLY A 54 -14.65 0.17 12.71
N PHE A 55 -14.17 -0.83 11.97
CA PHE A 55 -14.30 -0.90 10.51
C PHE A 55 -15.31 -1.99 10.10
N PRO A 56 -16.04 -1.80 8.99
CA PRO A 56 -16.89 -2.82 8.41
C PRO A 56 -16.14 -4.10 8.04
N ALA A 57 -16.87 -5.20 7.85
CA ALA A 57 -16.27 -6.51 7.61
C ALA A 57 -15.36 -6.51 6.37
N ALA A 58 -15.80 -5.91 5.25
CA ALA A 58 -15.01 -5.86 4.03
C ALA A 58 -13.71 -5.05 4.21
N ALA A 59 -13.80 -3.88 4.85
CA ALA A 59 -12.63 -3.05 5.12
C ALA A 59 -11.64 -3.75 6.06
N ARG A 60 -12.11 -4.50 7.07
CA ARG A 60 -11.24 -5.27 7.97
C ARG A 60 -10.39 -6.31 7.23
N ILE A 61 -10.93 -6.97 6.20
CA ILE A 61 -10.16 -7.93 5.39
C ILE A 61 -8.92 -7.26 4.78
N ILE A 62 -9.11 -6.05 4.23
CA ILE A 62 -8.02 -5.26 3.64
C ILE A 62 -7.05 -4.78 4.71
N LEU A 63 -7.55 -4.28 5.85
CA LEU A 63 -6.70 -3.78 6.93
C LEU A 63 -5.84 -4.89 7.56
N GLU A 64 -6.39 -6.08 7.75
CA GLU A 64 -5.63 -7.23 8.25
C GLU A 64 -4.60 -7.71 7.22
N ALA A 65 -4.92 -7.65 5.92
CA ALA A 65 -3.93 -7.88 4.87
C ALA A 65 -2.82 -6.82 4.87
N LEU A 66 -3.14 -5.54 5.08
CA LEU A 66 -2.16 -4.46 5.21
C LEU A 66 -1.28 -4.61 6.45
N LYS A 67 -1.78 -5.16 7.56
CA LYS A 67 -0.95 -5.49 8.73
C LYS A 67 0.01 -6.63 8.44
N LYS A 68 -0.50 -7.70 7.83
CA LYS A 68 0.21 -8.99 7.66
C LYS A 68 1.17 -8.98 6.48
N TYR A 69 0.72 -8.51 5.32
CA TYR A 69 1.47 -8.55 4.06
C TYR A 69 1.92 -7.17 3.59
N GLY A 70 1.28 -6.11 4.06
CA GLY A 70 1.59 -4.74 3.68
C GLY A 70 1.19 -4.42 2.24
N MET A 71 1.82 -3.39 1.70
CA MET A 71 1.63 -2.93 0.34
C MET A 71 2.93 -2.37 -0.27
N ILE A 72 2.97 -2.36 -1.59
CA ILE A 72 4.15 -2.04 -2.40
C ILE A 72 3.85 -0.82 -3.28
N LEU A 73 4.76 0.16 -3.26
CA LEU A 73 4.68 1.32 -4.13
C LEU A 73 4.97 0.89 -5.56
N ALA A 74 3.95 0.96 -6.43
CA ALA A 74 4.03 0.39 -7.77
C ALA A 74 4.00 1.43 -8.90
N ASP A 75 3.52 2.64 -8.61
CA ASP A 75 3.34 3.68 -9.64
C ASP A 75 3.13 5.08 -9.02
N ASN A 76 3.10 6.10 -9.87
CA ASN A 76 2.65 7.43 -9.51
C ASN A 76 1.13 7.55 -9.64
N GLY A 77 0.51 8.30 -8.74
CA GLY A 77 -0.94 8.49 -8.69
C GLY A 77 -1.34 9.24 -7.42
N GLY A 78 -2.60 9.12 -7.00
CA GLY A 78 -3.03 9.65 -5.71
C GLY A 78 -2.28 9.00 -4.55
N ASP A 79 -1.99 9.77 -3.49
CA ASP A 79 -1.28 9.25 -2.34
C ASP A 79 -2.10 8.16 -1.62
N TRP A 80 -1.43 7.06 -1.29
CA TRP A 80 -2.00 5.92 -0.55
C TRP A 80 -3.18 5.24 -1.26
N PHE A 81 -3.31 5.45 -2.57
CA PHE A 81 -4.42 4.88 -3.31
C PHE A 81 -4.20 3.40 -3.57
N ILE A 82 -5.06 2.56 -3.00
CA ILE A 82 -5.09 1.11 -3.24
C ILE A 82 -6.06 0.84 -4.40
N THR A 83 -5.61 0.07 -5.38
CA THR A 83 -6.44 -0.34 -6.51
C THR A 83 -6.64 -1.85 -6.51
N GLY A 84 -7.80 -2.27 -6.97
CA GLY A 84 -8.19 -3.67 -7.11
C GLY A 84 -9.06 -3.86 -8.34
N ALA A 85 -9.27 -5.12 -8.72
CA ALA A 85 -10.25 -5.44 -9.74
C ALA A 85 -11.66 -5.16 -9.21
N PRO A 86 -12.58 -4.62 -10.04
CA PRO A 86 -13.97 -4.47 -9.63
C PRO A 86 -14.56 -5.86 -9.35
N ASP A 87 -15.23 -6.01 -8.20
CA ASP A 87 -15.90 -7.24 -7.83
C ASP A 87 -17.18 -6.89 -7.04
N PRO A 88 -18.35 -7.41 -7.45
CA PRO A 88 -19.64 -7.06 -6.85
C PRO A 88 -19.79 -7.53 -5.40
N ARG A 89 -18.87 -8.35 -4.88
CA ARG A 89 -18.85 -8.75 -3.47
C ARG A 89 -18.27 -7.66 -2.56
N TRP A 90 -17.64 -6.64 -3.14
CA TRP A 90 -17.19 -5.47 -2.38
C TRP A 90 -18.31 -4.43 -2.30
N ASN A 91 -18.51 -3.89 -1.10
CA ASN A 91 -19.39 -2.76 -0.86
C ASN A 91 -18.56 -1.46 -0.85
N ASP A 92 -18.82 -0.57 -1.80
CA ASP A 92 -18.04 0.68 -1.95
C ASP A 92 -18.17 1.64 -0.75
N GLU A 93 -19.32 1.65 -0.06
CA GLU A 93 -19.52 2.46 1.14
C GLU A 93 -18.67 1.93 2.30
N GLU A 94 -18.58 0.61 2.44
CA GLU A 94 -17.67 -0.02 3.40
C GLU A 94 -16.20 0.27 3.05
N LEU A 95 -15.83 0.14 1.77
CA LEU A 95 -14.47 0.41 1.31
C LEU A 95 -14.07 1.87 1.47
N ALA A 96 -15.02 2.80 1.35
CA ALA A 96 -14.77 4.23 1.57
C ALA A 96 -14.24 4.53 2.99
N THR A 97 -14.53 3.67 3.97
CA THR A 97 -14.00 3.82 5.34
C THR A 97 -12.48 3.69 5.41
N LEU A 98 -11.82 3.02 4.46
CA LEU A 98 -10.36 2.90 4.39
C LEU A 98 -9.65 4.27 4.35
N LYS A 99 -10.32 5.32 3.88
CA LYS A 99 -9.81 6.71 3.89
C LYS A 99 -9.51 7.25 5.30
N ARG A 100 -10.01 6.58 6.35
CA ARG A 100 -9.69 6.90 7.75
C ARG A 100 -8.24 6.57 8.11
N VAL A 101 -7.62 5.62 7.40
CA VAL A 101 -6.21 5.26 7.59
C VAL A 101 -5.34 6.36 7.02
N LYS A 102 -4.45 6.90 7.82
CA LYS A 102 -3.51 7.96 7.43
C LYS A 102 -2.14 7.36 7.13
N GLY A 103 -1.32 8.11 6.38
CA GLY A 103 0.09 7.75 6.17
C GLY A 103 0.85 7.56 7.49
N SER A 104 0.48 8.29 8.55
CA SER A 104 1.06 8.14 9.90
C SER A 104 0.74 6.80 10.58
N ASP A 105 -0.26 6.08 10.11
CA ASP A 105 -0.65 4.76 10.62
C ASP A 105 0.13 3.63 9.94
N LEU A 106 0.87 3.97 8.89
CA LEU A 106 1.74 3.07 8.15
C LEU A 106 3.18 3.18 8.65
N GLU A 107 3.94 2.12 8.42
CA GLU A 107 5.38 2.07 8.66
C GLU A 107 6.10 1.44 7.48
N VAL A 108 7.32 1.92 7.19
CA VAL A 108 8.16 1.31 6.16
C VAL A 108 8.66 -0.04 6.65
N VAL A 109 8.42 -1.08 5.87
CA VAL A 109 8.98 -2.41 6.13
C VAL A 109 10.41 -2.39 5.62
N LYS A 110 11.37 -2.84 6.44
CA LYS A 110 12.80 -2.90 6.12
C LYS A 110 13.01 -3.27 4.64
N MET A 111 13.55 -2.32 3.89
CA MET A 111 13.79 -2.45 2.47
C MET A 111 15.13 -3.13 2.22
N ALA A 112 15.23 -3.88 1.12
CA ALA A 112 16.52 -4.27 0.57
C ALA A 112 17.27 -3.02 0.04
N GLU A 113 18.46 -3.22 -0.50
CA GLU A 113 19.27 -2.14 -1.08
C GLU A 113 18.50 -1.33 -2.14
N ILE A 114 18.62 0.00 -2.07
CA ILE A 114 18.01 0.92 -3.03
C ILE A 114 18.94 1.01 -4.25
N ILE A 115 18.39 0.74 -5.42
CA ILE A 115 19.10 0.89 -6.69
C ILE A 115 18.81 2.29 -7.24
N LEU A 116 19.87 3.07 -7.35
CA LEU A 116 19.85 4.38 -7.98
C LEU A 116 20.10 4.23 -9.49
N LYS A 117 19.45 5.08 -10.27
CA LYS A 117 19.67 5.18 -11.71
C LYS A 117 19.98 6.60 -12.09
#